data_AF-A0A1W9SLC1-F1
#
_entry.id   AF-A0A1W9SLC1-F1
#
_cell.length_a   1.000
_cell.length_b   1.000
_cell.length_c   1.000
_cell.angle_alpha   90.00
_cell.angle_beta   90.00
_cell.angle_gamma   90.00
#
_symmetry.space_group_name_H-M   'P 1'
#
loop_
_entity.id
_entity.type
_entity.pdbx_description
1 polymer ?
#
loop_
_entity_poly.entity_id
_entity_poly.type
_entity_poly.pdbx_seq_one_letter_code
_entity_poly.pdbx_strand_id
1 'polypeptide(L)'
;MKKKSFIKLFYKILIIILISYISSFIFFRFDLTSENRYTLSEGTKNLMGNLDDIIYIEIYLDGEMPIGFKRLKNSIKELYR
;
A
#
# COMPACT_ATOMS: atom_id res chain seq x y z
N MET A 1 18.91 28.35 30.78
CA MET A 1 17.69 27.50 30.64
C MET A 1 17.14 27.44 29.22
N LYS A 2 17.05 28.55 28.45
CA LYS A 2 16.46 28.57 27.09
C LYS A 2 17.14 27.65 26.06
N LYS A 3 18.48 27.54 26.03
CA LYS A 3 19.22 26.67 25.09
C LYS A 3 18.85 25.17 25.18
N LYS A 4 18.63 24.65 26.39
CA LYS A 4 18.19 23.26 26.61
C LYS A 4 16.78 23.02 26.05
N SER A 5 15.92 24.04 26.06
CA SER A 5 14.58 23.97 25.45
C SER A 5 14.65 23.86 23.93
N PHE A 6 15.49 24.68 23.29
CA PHE A 6 15.71 24.63 21.83
C PHE A 6 16.30 23.30 21.36
N ILE A 7 17.27 22.75 22.11
CA ILE A 7 17.83 21.42 21.82
C ILE A 7 16.76 20.33 21.94
N LYS A 8 15.92 20.37 22.98
CA LYS A 8 14.82 19.42 23.15
C LYS A 8 13.78 19.54 22.02
N LEU A 9 13.49 20.75 21.54
CA LEU A 9 12.60 20.98 20.41
C LEU A 9 13.20 20.45 19.10
N PHE A 10 14.48 20.69 18.86
CA PHE A 10 15.19 20.18 17.69
C PHE A 10 15.12 18.65 17.61
N TYR A 11 15.39 17.95 18.71
CA TYR A 11 15.29 16.48 18.73
C TYR A 11 13.87 15.97 18.44
N LYS A 12 12.83 16.64 18.96
CA LYS A 12 11.44 16.26 18.65
C LYS A 12 11.13 16.41 17.16
N ILE A 13 11.55 17.51 16.55
CA ILE A 13 11.35 17.75 15.12
C ILE A 13 12.12 16.71 14.31
N LEU A 14 13.38 16.44 14.67
CA LEU A 14 14.21 15.45 14.01
C LEU A 14 13.58 14.05 14.05
N ILE A 15 13.01 13.64 15.18
CA ILE A 15 12.29 12.37 15.32
C ILE A 15 11.08 12.31 14.38
N ILE A 16 10.27 13.38 14.32
CA ILE A 16 9.10 13.42 13.43
C ILE A 16 9.52 13.30 11.96
N ILE A 17 10.59 13.99 11.57
CA ILE A 17 11.14 13.92 10.20
C ILE A 17 11.62 12.50 9.89
N LEU A 18 12.36 11.87 10.81
CA LEU A 18 12.83 10.49 10.63
C LEU A 18 11.67 9.50 10.52
N ILE A 19 10.65 9.61 11.38
CA ILE A 19 9.44 8.77 11.30
C ILE A 19 8.75 8.96 9.96
N SER A 20 8.54 10.21 9.52
CA SER A 20 7.90 10.50 8.23
C SER A 20 8.69 9.92 7.06
N TYR A 21 10.02 10.08 7.08
CA TYR A 21 10.91 9.52 6.08
C TYR A 21 10.85 7.98 6.04
N ILE A 22 10.93 7.32 7.19
CA ILE A 22 10.83 5.85 7.28
C ILE A 22 9.45 5.37 6.81
N SER A 23 8.38 6.04 7.22
CA SER A 23 7.01 5.74 6.79
C SER A 23 6.81 5.88 5.28
N SER A 24 7.61 6.71 4.59
CA SER A 24 7.53 6.82 3.13
C SER A 24 8.01 5.56 2.39
N PHE A 25 8.81 4.70 3.06
CA PHE A 25 9.25 3.42 2.49
C PHE A 25 8.30 2.27 2.80
N ILE A 26 7.42 2.41 3.79
CA ILE A 26 6.51 1.34 4.21
C ILE A 26 5.09 1.72 3.80
N PHE A 27 4.60 1.09 2.74
CA PHE A 27 3.23 1.26 2.30
C PHE A 27 2.28 0.40 3.14
N PHE A 28 1.58 1.02 4.09
CA PHE A 28 0.52 0.36 4.85
C PHE A 28 -0.84 0.63 4.21
N ARG A 29 -1.54 -0.43 3.80
CA ARG A 29 -2.93 -0.34 3.31
C ARG A 29 -3.85 -1.13 4.24
N PHE A 30 -4.71 -0.41 4.96
CA PHE A 30 -5.76 -1.01 5.77
C PHE A 30 -7.03 -1.18 4.95
N ASP A 31 -7.58 -2.39 4.92
CA ASP A 31 -8.91 -2.64 4.36
C ASP A 31 -9.96 -2.36 5.43
N LEU A 32 -10.70 -1.27 5.27
CA LEU A 32 -11.75 -0.85 6.19
C LEU A 32 -13.15 -1.23 5.68
N THR A 33 -13.24 -2.06 4.66
CA THR A 33 -14.54 -2.54 4.18
C THR A 33 -15.08 -3.60 5.14
N SER A 34 -16.39 -3.56 5.41
CA SER A 34 -17.04 -4.48 6.37
C SER A 34 -16.81 -5.96 6.05
N GLU A 35 -16.63 -6.28 4.77
CA GLU A 35 -16.42 -7.65 4.26
C GLU A 35 -14.97 -7.93 3.84
N ASN A 36 -14.03 -7.00 4.11
CA ASN A 36 -12.62 -7.10 3.68
C ASN A 36 -12.44 -7.42 2.18
N ARG A 37 -13.17 -6.69 1.31
CA ARG A 37 -13.22 -6.91 -0.14
C ARG A 37 -11.89 -6.77 -0.87
N TYR A 38 -10.89 -6.13 -0.27
CA TYR A 38 -9.56 -5.94 -0.83
C TYR A 38 -8.49 -6.80 -0.13
N THR A 39 -8.91 -7.69 0.76
CA THR A 39 -8.06 -8.64 1.49
C THR A 39 -8.34 -10.05 1.00
N LEU A 40 -7.31 -10.87 0.84
CA LEU A 40 -7.48 -12.27 0.45
C LEU A 40 -8.26 -13.02 1.53
N SER A 41 -9.28 -13.76 1.10
CA SER A 41 -10.01 -14.69 1.97
C SER A 41 -9.07 -15.82 2.44
N GLU A 42 -9.41 -16.43 3.58
CA GLU A 42 -8.60 -17.50 4.14
C GLU A 42 -8.47 -18.69 3.20
N GLY A 43 -9.56 -19.04 2.49
CA GLY A 43 -9.53 -20.08 1.46
C GLY A 43 -8.54 -19.76 0.33
N THR A 44 -8.46 -18.49 -0.11
CA THR A 44 -7.52 -18.06 -1.15
C THR A 44 -6.07 -18.12 -0.66
N LYS A 45 -5.81 -17.69 0.58
CA LYS A 45 -4.48 -17.80 1.18
C LYS A 45 -4.00 -19.24 1.27
N ASN A 46 -4.88 -20.16 1.68
CA ASN A 46 -4.54 -21.58 1.78
C ASN A 46 -4.27 -22.19 0.39
N LEU A 47 -5.07 -21.83 -0.62
CA LEU A 47 -4.81 -22.29 -1.99
C LEU A 47 -3.48 -21.75 -2.52
N MET A 48 -3.22 -20.45 -2.38
CA MET A 48 -2.00 -19.80 -2.84
C MET A 48 -0.75 -20.23 -2.07
N GLY A 49 -0.86 -20.51 -0.77
CA GLY A 49 0.27 -20.95 0.05
C GLY A 49 0.75 -22.36 -0.24
N ASN A 50 -0.06 -23.18 -0.91
CA ASN A 50 0.29 -24.54 -1.34
C ASN A 50 0.77 -24.62 -2.80
N LEU A 51 0.84 -23.48 -3.50
CA LEU A 51 1.33 -23.40 -4.87
C LEU A 51 2.85 -23.21 -4.84
N ASP A 52 3.60 -24.28 -5.07
CA ASP A 52 5.07 -24.27 -5.23
C ASP A 52 5.49 -23.84 -6.66
N ASP A 53 4.93 -22.73 -7.17
CA ASP A 53 5.25 -22.23 -8.51
C ASP A 53 5.15 -20.70 -8.60
N ILE A 54 5.77 -20.11 -9.63
CA ILE A 54 5.75 -18.68 -9.88
C ILE A 54 4.39 -18.28 -10.48
N ILE A 55 3.67 -17.43 -9.76
CA ILE A 55 2.39 -16.88 -10.24
C ILE A 55 2.68 -15.73 -11.21
N TYR A 56 2.43 -15.97 -12.49
CA TYR A 56 2.47 -14.93 -13.52
C TYR A 56 1.07 -14.34 -13.75
N ILE A 57 0.96 -13.02 -13.69
CA ILE A 57 -0.30 -12.30 -13.93
C ILE A 57 -0.10 -11.33 -15.09
N GLU A 58 -0.80 -11.55 -16.19
CA GLU A 58 -0.82 -10.64 -17.35
C GLU A 58 -2.11 -9.82 -17.36
N ILE A 59 -1.99 -8.50 -17.53
CA ILE A 59 -3.11 -7.56 -17.46
C ILE A 59 -3.31 -6.94 -18.85
N TYR A 60 -4.41 -7.29 -19.52
CA TYR A 60 -4.72 -6.81 -20.88
C TYR A 60 -5.46 -5.46 -20.92
N LEU A 61 -5.41 -4.66 -19.85
CA LEU A 61 -6.12 -3.38 -19.75
C LEU A 61 -5.27 -2.20 -20.22
N ASP A 62 -4.86 -2.21 -21.49
CA ASP A 62 -4.07 -1.12 -22.08
C ASP A 62 -4.64 -0.55 -23.40
N GLY A 63 -4.13 0.60 -23.85
CA GLY A 63 -4.60 1.29 -25.06
C GLY A 63 -5.90 2.08 -24.92
N GLU A 64 -6.55 2.37 -26.05
CA GLU A 64 -7.86 3.04 -26.09
C GLU A 64 -8.97 2.07 -25.66
N MET A 65 -9.60 2.37 -24.51
CA MET A 65 -10.68 1.54 -23.96
C MET A 65 -11.98 2.32 -23.81
N PRO A 66 -13.14 1.64 -23.93
CA PRO A 66 -14.43 2.21 -23.55
C PRO A 66 -14.41 2.74 -22.11
N ILE A 67 -15.21 3.78 -21.84
CA ILE A 67 -15.22 4.48 -20.54
C ILE A 67 -15.44 3.53 -19.36
N GLY A 68 -16.24 2.47 -19.53
CA GLY A 68 -16.50 1.47 -18.49
C GLY A 68 -15.24 0.74 -18.02
N PHE A 69 -14.31 0.42 -18.92
CA PHE A 69 -13.09 -0.32 -18.61
C PHE A 69 -11.96 0.58 -18.09
N LYS A 70 -12.01 1.90 -18.35
CA LYS A 70 -11.05 2.86 -17.78
C LYS A 70 -11.08 2.85 -16.25
N ARG A 71 -12.27 2.67 -15.63
CA ARG A 71 -12.40 2.55 -14.17
C ARG A 71 -11.70 1.29 -13.66
N LEU A 72 -11.94 0.15 -14.31
CA LEU A 72 -11.29 -1.12 -13.96
C LEU A 72 -9.76 -1.04 -14.08
N LYS A 73 -9.24 -0.46 -15.18
CA LYS A 73 -7.80 -0.22 -15.36
C LYS A 73 -7.20 0.52 -14.18
N ASN A 74 -7.85 1.60 -13.76
CA ASN A 74 -7.35 2.43 -12.66
C ASN A 74 -7.37 1.65 -11.33
N SER A 75 -8.45 0.93 -11.03
CA SER A 75 -8.54 0.11 -9.82
C SER A 75 -7.48 -1.00 -9.77
N ILE A 76 -7.18 -1.65 -10.90
CA ILE A 76 -6.10 -2.64 -10.96
C ILE A 76 -4.73 -1.94 -10.80
N LYS A 77 -4.51 -0.80 -11.45
CA LYS A 77 -3.26 -0.05 -11.30
C LYS A 77 -2.99 0.40 -9.86
N GLU A 78 -4.04 0.78 -9.13
CA GLU A 78 -3.96 1.11 -7.69
C GLU A 78 -3.71 -0.12 -6.81
N LEU A 79 -4.08 -1.32 -7.26
CA LEU A 79 -3.80 -2.55 -6.51
C LEU A 79 -2.31 -2.93 -6.54
N TYR A 80 -1.63 -2.68 -7.65
CA TYR A 80 -0.22 -3.05 -7.89
C TYR A 80 0.79 -1.95 -7.53
N ARG A 81 0.31 -0.77 -7.11
CA ARG A 81 1.15 0.38 -6.76
C ARG A 81 1.25 0.54 -5.25
#